data_AF-A0A2G6HFI5-F1
#
_entry.id   AF-A0A2G6HFI5-F1
#
_cell.length_a   1.000
_cell.length_b   1.000
_cell.length_c   1.000
_cell.angle_alpha   90.00
_cell.angle_beta   90.00
_cell.angle_gamma   90.00
#
_symmetry.space_group_name_H-M   'P 1'
#
loop_
_entity.id
_entity.type
_entity.pdbx_description
1 polymer ?
#
loop_
_entity_poly.entity_id
_entity_poly.type
_entity_poly.pdbx_seq_one_letter_code
_entity_poly.pdbx_strand_id
1 'polypeptide(L)' 'MKNELPAVVALGGGHGLSASLSALRRLTNRLTAVVTVADDGGSSGRLREEFNCLPPGDLRM' A
#
# COMPACT_ATOMS: atom_id res chain seq x y z
N MET A 1 5.45 2.51 32.39
CA MET A 1 5.03 2.95 31.05
C MET A 1 4.44 1.75 30.33
N LYS A 2 3.24 1.84 29.76
CA LYS A 2 2.66 0.72 29.00
C LYS A 2 3.54 0.49 27.78
N ASN A 3 4.05 -0.73 27.63
CA ASN A 3 4.90 -1.12 26.52
C ASN A 3 4.01 -1.39 25.29
N GLU A 4 3.48 -0.33 24.69
CA GLU A 4 2.65 -0.44 23.50
C GLU A 4 3.52 -0.66 22.26
N LEU A 5 3.06 -1.53 21.35
CA LEU A 5 3.70 -1.72 20.06
C LEU A 5 3.74 -0.39 19.28
N PRO A 6 4.79 -0.14 18.48
CA PRO A 6 4.94 1.10 17.75
C PRO A 6 3.82 1.28 16.71
N ALA A 7 3.34 2.51 16.54
CA ALA A 7 2.49 2.87 15.41
C ALA A 7 3.36 3.31 14.23
N VAL A 8 3.10 2.78 13.04
CA VAL A 8 3.91 3.05 11.84
C VAL A 8 3.01 3.45 10.69
N VAL A 9 3.37 4.57 10.05
CA VAL A 9 2.78 5.01 8.77
C VAL A 9 3.84 4.82 7.69
N ALA A 10 3.50 4.06 6.65
CA ALA A 10 4.37 3.84 5.49
C ALA A 10 3.74 4.49 4.25
N LEU A 11 4.54 5.22 3.48
CA LEU A 11 4.09 5.91 2.26
C LEU A 11 4.82 5.30 1.06
N GLY A 12 4.10 5.00 -0.02
CA GLY A 12 4.73 4.47 -1.23
C GLY A 12 3.75 3.77 -2.18
N GLY A 13 4.26 2.76 -2.88
CA GLY A 13 3.53 1.96 -3.86
C GLY A 13 4.27 0.66 -4.20
N GLY A 14 3.67 -0.13 -5.06
CA GLY A 14 4.19 -1.34 -5.65
C GLY A 14 4.73 -2.38 -4.66
N HIS A 15 5.60 -3.24 -5.21
CA HIS A 15 6.21 -4.36 -4.50
C HIS A 15 7.09 -3.93 -3.32
N GLY A 16 7.72 -2.75 -3.40
CA GLY A 16 8.57 -2.22 -2.33
C GLY A 16 7.77 -1.97 -1.06
N LEU A 17 6.65 -1.26 -1.17
CA LEU A 17 5.77 -1.01 -0.04
C LEU A 17 5.17 -2.31 0.50
N SER A 18 4.71 -3.21 -0.37
CA SER A 18 4.13 -4.51 0.03
C SER A 18 5.14 -5.37 0.81
N ALA A 19 6.39 -5.44 0.35
CA ALA A 19 7.46 -6.15 1.05
C ALA A 19 7.77 -5.51 2.42
N SER A 20 7.86 -4.18 2.48
CA SER A 20 8.09 -3.45 3.74
C SER A 20 6.96 -3.67 4.73
N LEU A 21 5.69 -3.60 4.31
CA LEU A 21 4.53 -3.84 5.17
C LEU A 21 4.50 -5.30 5.66
N SER A 22 4.84 -6.26 4.79
CA SER A 22 4.94 -7.68 5.17
C SER A 22 6.00 -7.92 6.26
N ALA A 23 7.14 -7.21 6.20
CA ALA A 23 8.15 -7.26 7.24
C ALA A 23 7.68 -6.55 8.52
N LEU A 24 7.12 -5.34 8.40
CA LEU A 24 6.63 -4.53 9.52
C LEU A 24 5.51 -5.21 10.31
N ARG A 25 4.66 -6.00 9.65
CA ARG A 25 3.62 -6.82 10.30
C ARG A 25 4.17 -7.81 11.32
N ARG A 26 5.46 -8.16 11.24
CA ARG A 26 6.14 -9.01 12.24
C ARG A 26 6.53 -8.24 13.52
N LEU A 27 6.54 -6.91 13.46
CA LEU A 27 6.97 -6.03 14.55
C LEU A 27 5.79 -5.32 15.23
N THR A 28 4.75 -4.97 14.46
CA THR A 28 3.56 -4.29 14.98
C THR A 28 2.34 -4.57 14.11
N ASN A 29 1.16 -4.54 14.73
CA ASN A 29 -0.14 -4.56 14.05
C ASN A 29 -0.73 -3.16 13.86
N ARG A 30 -0.06 -2.09 14.34
CA ARG A 30 -0.51 -0.70 14.24
C ARG A 30 0.05 -0.05 12.98
N LEU A 31 -0.30 -0.60 11.83
CA LEU A 31 0.18 -0.16 10.53
C LEU A 31 -0.87 0.65 9.78
N THR A 32 -0.44 1.75 9.17
CA THR A 32 -1.21 2.48 8.16
C THR A 32 -0.35 2.63 6.91
N ALA A 33 -0.91 2.31 5.75
CA ALA A 33 -0.26 2.50 4.47
C ALA A 33 -0.94 3.64 3.72
N VAL A 34 -0.15 4.59 3.23
CA VAL A 34 -0.60 5.62 2.28
C VAL A 34 -0.03 5.23 0.92
N VAL A 35 -0.92 4.83 0.03
CA VAL A 35 -0.57 4.19 -1.24
C VAL A 35 -0.78 5.16 -2.40
N THR A 36 0.18 5.25 -3.32
CA THR A 36 0.05 6.04 -4.55
C THR A 36 -1.05 5.46 -5.45
N VAL A 37 -1.75 6.36 -6.15
CA VAL A 37 -2.75 6.04 -7.17
C VAL A 37 -2.44 6.76 -8.49
N ALA A 38 -1.17 7.07 -8.71
CA ALA A 38 -0.70 7.78 -9.89
C ALA A 38 -0.44 6.87 -11.10
N ASP A 39 -0.35 5.55 -10.88
CA ASP A 39 -0.03 4.58 -11.92
C ASP A 39 -1.06 4.59 -13.06
N ASP A 40 -0.58 4.54 -14.29
CA ASP A 40 -1.36 4.50 -15.52
C ASP A 40 -1.00 3.32 -16.44
N GLY A 41 -0.06 2.47 -16.01
CA GLY A 41 0.40 1.30 -16.78
C GLY A 41 -0.32 -0.02 -16.46
N GLY A 42 -0.11 -1.01 -17.34
CA GLY A 42 -0.47 -2.40 -17.09
C GLY A 42 -1.98 -2.67 -16.99
N SER A 43 -2.37 -3.65 -16.16
CA SER A 43 -3.80 -3.95 -15.94
C SER A 43 -4.52 -2.84 -15.19
N SER A 44 -3.82 -2.11 -14.31
CA SER A 44 -4.40 -0.99 -13.56
C SER A 44 -4.78 0.16 -14.47
N GLY A 45 -3.92 0.49 -15.44
CA GLY A 45 -4.21 1.48 -16.48
C GLY A 45 -5.45 1.12 -17.29
N ARG A 46 -5.54 -0.13 -17.78
CA ARG A 46 -6.72 -0.60 -18.53
C ARG A 46 -8.01 -0.51 -17.72
N LEU A 47 -8.00 -0.94 -16.45
CA LEU A 47 -9.18 -0.85 -15.59
C LEU A 47 -9.59 0.60 -15.32
N ARG A 48 -8.62 1.50 -15.14
CA ARG A 48 -8.87 2.92 -14.98
C ARG A 48 -9.54 3.52 -16.22
N GLU A 49 -9.07 3.18 -17.42
CA GLU A 49 -9.65 3.63 -18.69
C GLU A 49 -11.06 3.08 -18.92
N GLU A 50 -11.29 1.80 -18.65
CA GLU A 50 -12.57 1.14 -18.90
C GLU A 50 -13.65 1.51 -17.88
N PHE A 51 -13.28 1.68 -16.61
CA PHE A 51 -14.23 1.83 -15.50
C PHE A 51 -14.20 3.22 -14.83
N ASN A 52 -13.39 4.15 -15.32
CA ASN A 52 -13.22 5.50 -14.76
C ASN A 52 -12.95 5.47 -13.23
N CYS A 53 -12.05 4.58 -12.80
CA CYS A 53 -11.71 4.36 -11.40
C CYS A 53 -10.24 4.69 -11.11
N LEU A 54 -9.87 4.75 -9.82
CA LEU A 54 -8.45 4.83 -9.44
C LEU A 54 -7.72 3.54 -9.80
N PRO A 55 -6.43 3.61 -10.20
CA PRO A 55 -5.66 2.43 -10.55
C PRO A 55 -5.52 1.50 -9.33
N PRO A 56 -6.05 0.27 -9.37
CA PRO A 56 -6.14 -0.59 -8.19
C PRO A 56 -4.86 -1.38 -7.88
N GLY A 57 -3.85 -1.31 -8.75
CA GLY A 57 -2.68 -2.20 -8.71
C GLY A 57 -1.95 -2.21 -7.38
N ASP A 58 -1.51 -1.03 -6.95
CA ASP A 58 -0.76 -0.87 -5.72
C ASP A 58 -1.62 -1.06 -4.47
N LEU A 59 -2.92 -0.74 -4.56
CA LEU A 59 -3.88 -0.97 -3.47
C LEU A 59 -4.16 -2.46 -3.23
N ARG A 60 -3.90 -3.32 -4.22
CA ARG A 60 -4.13 -4.77 -4.15
C ARG A 60 -2.96 -5.52 -3.49
N MET A 61 -1.75 -4.97 -3.51
CA MET A 61 -0.53 -5.63 -3.02
C MET A 61 -0.38 -5.57 -1.50
#